data_AF-A0A810Q624-F1
#
_entry.id   AF-A0A810Q624-F1
#
_cell.length_a   1.000
_cell.length_b   1.000
_cell.length_c   1.000
_cell.angle_alpha   90.00
_cell.angle_beta   90.00
_cell.angle_gamma   90.00
#
_symmetry.space_group_name_H-M   'P 1'
#
loop_
_entity.id
_entity.type
_entity.pdbx_description
1 polymer ?
#
loop_
_entity_poly.entity_id
_entity_poly.type
_entity_poly.pdbx_seq_one_letter_code
_entity_poly.pdbx_strand_id
1 'polypeptide(L)' 'MKFIPNYRVCYGGRFYEAGNPFSIKAEDADMMKRHGTVLDEPTPPPAVPKKPGRPRRADNGQSGEAEAQNE' A
#
# COMPACT_ATOMS: atom_id res chain seq x y z
N MET A 1 10.60 9.09 -13.98
CA MET A 1 10.96 8.85 -12.58
C MET A 1 9.97 9.60 -11.69
N LYS A 2 9.33 8.93 -10.73
CA LYS A 2 8.36 9.53 -9.79
C LYS A 2 8.91 9.43 -8.38
N PHE A 3 8.74 10.47 -7.58
CA PHE A 3 9.21 10.50 -6.18
C PHE A 3 8.04 10.60 -5.22
N ILE A 4 8.03 9.75 -4.20
CA ILE A 4 7.06 9.73 -3.11
C ILE A 4 7.77 10.22 -1.84
N PRO A 5 7.48 11.43 -1.36
CA PRO A 5 8.15 11.97 -0.18
C PRO A 5 7.56 11.43 1.13
N ASN A 6 8.39 11.31 2.17
CA ASN A 6 7.93 10.92 3.52
C ASN A 6 7.37 12.10 4.33
N TYR A 7 7.65 13.33 3.88
CA TYR A 7 7.24 14.58 4.50
C TYR A 7 7.01 15.65 3.42
N ARG A 8 6.54 16.85 3.79
CA ARG A 8 6.36 17.93 2.81
C ARG A 8 7.71 18.45 2.29
N VAL A 9 7.88 18.50 0.97
CA VAL A 9 9.13 18.94 0.32
C VAL A 9 8.88 20.09 -0.64
N CYS A 10 9.84 21.01 -0.78
CA CYS A 10 9.80 22.05 -1.79
C CYS A 10 10.67 21.65 -2.99
N TYR A 11 10.11 21.70 -4.19
CA TYR A 11 10.82 21.40 -5.43
C TYR A 11 10.37 22.33 -6.55
N GLY A 12 11.31 23.03 -7.19
CA GLY A 12 11.01 24.00 -8.26
C GLY A 12 10.06 25.13 -7.82
N GLY A 13 10.14 25.57 -6.56
CA GLY A 13 9.29 26.63 -6.01
C GLY A 13 7.87 26.19 -5.64
N ARG A 14 7.57 24.89 -5.67
CA ARG A 14 6.28 24.32 -5.24
C ARG A 14 6.46 23.35 -4.09
N PHE A 15 5.46 23.28 -3.22
CA PHE A 15 5.43 22.32 -2.12
C PHE A 15 4.61 21.09 -2.51
N TYR A 16 5.16 19.91 -2.20
CA TYR A 16 4.54 18.62 -2.45
C TYR A 16 4.26 17.92 -1.13
N GLU A 17 3.10 17.28 -1.04
CA GLU A 17 2.67 16.57 0.16
C GLU A 17 3.27 15.17 0.24
N ALA A 18 3.48 14.71 1.48
CA ALA A 18 3.91 13.35 1.76
C ALA A 18 2.97 12.32 1.14
N GLY A 19 3.53 11.23 0.61
CA GLY A 19 2.74 10.13 0.03
C GLY A 19 2.21 10.38 -1.38
N ASN A 20 2.22 11.62 -1.87
CA ASN A 20 1.79 11.93 -3.24
C ASN A 20 2.99 11.88 -4.20
N PRO A 21 3.00 10.94 -5.18
CA PRO A 21 4.08 10.86 -6.15
C PRO A 21 4.10 12.10 -7.05
N PHE A 22 5.27 12.68 -7.26
CA PHE A 22 5.46 13.76 -8.24
C PHE A 22 6.67 13.52 -9.14
N SER A 23 6.65 14.14 -10.31
CA SER A 23 7.74 14.02 -11.29
C SER A 23 8.93 14.88 -10.89
N ILE A 24 10.11 14.27 -10.90
CA ILE A 24 11.39 14.93 -10.63
C ILE A 24 12.36 14.68 -11.78
N LYS A 25 13.39 15.52 -11.91
CA LYS A 25 14.51 15.28 -12.83
C LYS A 25 15.34 14.08 -12.38
N ALA A 26 15.89 13.35 -13.34
CA ALA A 26 16.73 12.18 -13.06
C ALA A 26 18.03 12.54 -12.32
N GLU A 27 18.59 13.71 -12.60
CA GLU A 27 19.80 14.23 -11.93
C GLU A 27 19.58 14.46 -10.42
N ASP A 28 18.37 14.85 -10.03
CA ASP A 28 18.03 15.13 -8.63
C ASP A 28 17.66 13.86 -7.85
N ALA A 29 17.52 12.72 -8.52
CA ALA A 29 16.99 11.50 -7.93
C ALA A 29 17.82 11.00 -6.74
N ASP A 30 19.14 11.06 -6.85
CA ASP A 30 20.03 10.55 -5.79
C ASP A 30 20.01 11.43 -4.54
N MET A 31 19.84 12.73 -4.69
CA MET A 31 19.61 13.62 -3.56
C MET A 31 18.23 13.37 -2.94
N MET A 32 17.20 13.22 -3.78
CA MET A 32 15.81 13.03 -3.33
C MET A 32 15.58 11.68 -2.63
N LYS A 33 16.33 10.61 -2.96
CA LYS A 33 16.30 9.31 -2.25
C LYS A 33 16.55 9.42 -0.74
N ARG A 34 17.21 10.49 -0.27
CA ARG A 34 17.43 10.74 1.18
C ARG A 34 16.17 11.18 1.91
N HIS A 35 15.16 11.65 1.18
CA HIS A 35 13.98 12.32 1.70
C HIS A 35 12.67 11.58 1.41
N GLY A 36 12.73 10.55 0.56
CA GLY A 36 11.60 9.71 0.20
C GLY A 36 12.01 8.59 -0.74
N THR A 37 11.04 7.96 -1.38
CA THR A 37 11.25 6.82 -2.27
C THR A 37 11.11 7.24 -3.72
N VAL A 38 12.11 6.93 -4.55
CA VAL A 38 12.05 7.19 -6.00
C VAL A 38 11.72 5.90 -6.74
N LEU A 39 10.63 5.90 -7.51
CA LEU A 39 10.16 4.79 -8.35
C LEU A 39 10.51 5.03 -9.82
N ASP A 40 11.17 4.05 -10.44
CA ASP A 40 11.61 4.09 -11.84
C ASP A 40 10.63 3.50 -12.86
N GLU A 41 9.55 2.83 -12.43
CA GLU A 41 8.29 3.10 -13.13
C GLU A 41 8.04 2.73 -14.61
N PRO A 42 8.00 1.47 -15.09
CA PRO A 42 6.91 1.08 -15.96
C PRO A 42 5.86 0.45 -15.04
N THR A 43 4.78 1.18 -14.76
CA THR A 43 3.68 0.76 -13.89
C THR A 43 3.46 -0.76 -13.92
N PRO A 44 3.74 -1.54 -12.85
CA PRO A 44 3.28 -2.89 -12.78
C PRO A 44 1.75 -2.82 -12.79
N PRO A 45 1.07 -3.71 -13.53
CA PRO A 45 -0.37 -3.69 -13.60
C PRO A 45 -0.95 -3.76 -12.17
N PRO A 46 -2.09 -3.10 -11.93
CA PRO A 46 -2.68 -2.98 -10.61
C PRO A 46 -2.77 -4.37 -9.95
N ALA A 47 -2.36 -4.45 -8.69
CA ALA A 47 -2.39 -5.69 -7.94
C ALA A 47 -3.80 -6.31 -8.01
N VAL A 48 -3.86 -7.53 -8.56
CA VAL A 48 -5.08 -8.34 -8.63
C VAL A 48 -5.68 -8.43 -7.23
N PRO A 49 -7.01 -8.23 -7.06
CA PRO A 49 -7.64 -8.32 -5.75
C PRO A 49 -7.24 -9.62 -5.06
N LYS A 50 -6.74 -9.51 -3.83
CA LYS A 50 -6.34 -10.67 -3.01
C LYS A 50 -7.54 -11.61 -2.94
N LYS A 51 -7.37 -12.83 -3.46
CA LYS A 51 -8.33 -13.93 -3.27
C LYS A 51 -8.65 -14.01 -1.77
N PRO A 52 -9.92 -14.16 -1.36
CA PRO A 52 -10.24 -14.34 0.04
C PRO A 52 -9.38 -15.49 0.57
N GLY A 53 -8.64 -15.21 1.65
CA GLY A 53 -7.77 -16.20 2.28
C GLY A 53 -8.54 -17.45 2.68
N ARG A 54 -7.80 -18.53 2.93
CA ARG A 54 -8.31 -19.84 3.37
C ARG A 54 -9.45 -19.68 4.38
N PRO A 55 -10.56 -20.44 4.25
CA PRO A 55 -11.64 -20.41 5.23
C PRO A 55 -11.08 -20.52 6.64
N ARG A 56 -11.49 -19.61 7.54
CA ARG A 56 -11.22 -19.77 8.96
C ARG A 56 -11.77 -21.13 9.37
N ARG A 57 -10.94 -21.96 10.02
CA ARG A 57 -11.40 -23.19 10.66
C ARG A 57 -12.50 -22.79 11.65
N ALA A 58 -13.72 -23.21 11.39
CA ALA A 58 -14.73 -23.37 12.42
C ALA A 58 -14.35 -24.65 13.18
N ASP A 59 -13.47 -24.56 14.16
CA ASP A 59 -13.53 -25.40 15.36
C ASP A 59 -12.47 -24.97 16.36
N ASN A 60 -12.91 -24.34 17.44
CA ASN A 60 -12.15 -24.25 18.69
C ASN A 60 -13.01 -24.91 19.79
N GLY A 61 -13.48 -26.13 19.56
CA GLY A 61 -13.77 -27.10 20.62
C GLY A 61 -14.71 -26.62 21.73
N GLN A 62 -15.85 -26.03 21.39
CA GLN A 62 -16.94 -25.84 22.35
C GLN A 62 -18.07 -26.82 22.04
N SER A 63 -18.08 -27.87 22.87
CA SER A 63 -19.14 -28.84 23.16
C SER A 63 -20.45 -28.68 22.39
N GLY A 64 -20.75 -29.71 21.58
CA GLY A 64 -22.11 -29.93 21.10
C GLY A 64 -23.04 -30.27 22.26
N GLU A 65 -23.88 -29.33 22.65
CA GLU A 65 -25.23 -29.62 23.12
C GLU A 65 -26.17 -29.32 21.97
N ALA A 66 -26.78 -30.37 21.44
CA ALA A 66 -27.87 -30.28 20.48
C ALA A 66 -29.13 -29.89 21.25
N GLU A 67 -29.70 -28.73 20.96
CA GLU A 67 -31.10 -28.44 21.29
C GLU A 67 -31.88 -28.12 20.01
N ALA A 68 -32.70 -29.11 19.66
CA ALA A 68 -34.01 -29.09 19.02
C ALA A 68 -34.31 -28.16 17.83
N GLN A 69 -34.79 -28.83 16.78
CA GLN A 69 -35.59 -28.32 15.67
C GLN A 69 -36.77 -27.46 16.15
N ASN A 70 -37.04 -26.38 15.42
CA ASN A 70 -38.34 -25.70 15.48
C ASN A 70 -39.12 -26.06 14.21
N GLU A 71 -40.36 -26.47 14.46
CA GLU A 71 -41.48 -26.81 13.56
C GLU A 71 -41.45 -28.12 12.77
#